data_AF-X1T7B1-F1
#
_entry.id   AF-X1T7B1-F1
#
_cell.length_a   1.000
_cell.length_b   1.000
_cell.length_c   1.000
_cell.angle_alpha   90.00
_cell.angle_beta   90.00
_cell.angle_gamma   90.00
#
_symmetry.space_group_name_H-M   'P 1'
#
loop_
_entity.id
_entity.type
_entity.pdbx_description
1 polymer ?
#
loop_
_entity_poly.entity_id
_entity_poly.type
_entity_poly.pdbx_seq_one_letter_code
_entity_poly.pdbx_strand_id
1 'polypeptide(L)'
;GAIDDAHVATSSTYSSHKIVTLLDTLKAEILGGADAAYDTLLEIQQLLQDGTSGLDALLAAVNHRVRFDAAQTLTAAEAAQARSNIGAVAAADVGDTDTDFVAIFEGALV
;
A
#
# COMPACT_ATOMS: atom_id res chain seq x y z
N GLY A 1 -57.88 14.89 -1.04
CA GLY A 1 -57.34 13.84 -0.15
C GLY A 1 -57.07 14.46 1.20
N ALA A 2 -57.21 13.70 2.28
CA ALA A 2 -56.81 14.17 3.60
C ALA A 2 -55.28 14.18 3.71
N ILE A 3 -54.74 15.07 4.54
CA ILE A 3 -53.34 15.02 4.97
C ILE A 3 -53.26 14.02 6.13
N ASP A 4 -52.37 13.04 6.03
CA ASP A 4 -52.11 12.07 7.10
C ASP A 4 -50.61 11.74 7.13
N ASP A 5 -49.89 12.27 8.13
CA ASP A 5 -48.44 12.09 8.29
C ASP A 5 -48.05 10.80 9.03
N ALA A 6 -49.04 10.06 9.55
CA ALA A 6 -48.83 8.87 10.36
C ALA A 6 -48.88 7.57 9.53
N HIS A 7 -49.65 7.55 8.43
CA HIS A 7 -49.87 6.32 7.66
C HIS A 7 -49.57 6.50 6.17
N VAL A 8 -48.97 5.46 5.57
CA VAL A 8 -48.88 5.34 4.11
C VAL A 8 -50.23 4.84 3.59
N ALA A 9 -50.84 5.59 2.68
CA ALA A 9 -52.05 5.17 1.99
C ALA A 9 -52.11 5.77 0.58
N THR A 10 -52.94 5.19 -0.29
CA THR A 10 -53.18 5.69 -1.65
C THR A 10 -54.24 6.78 -1.72
N SER A 11 -54.99 7.01 -0.64
CA SER A 11 -56.10 7.97 -0.55
C SER A 11 -55.77 9.24 0.24
N SER A 12 -54.61 9.27 0.90
CA SER A 12 -54.07 10.43 1.63
C SER A 12 -52.71 10.83 1.05
N THR A 13 -52.23 12.01 1.44
CA THR A 13 -50.90 12.49 1.10
C THR A 13 -50.21 13.02 2.35
N TYR A 14 -48.88 13.03 2.34
CA TYR A 14 -48.09 13.66 3.38
C TYR A 14 -48.12 15.18 3.27
N SER A 15 -48.03 15.84 4.41
CA SER A 15 -47.78 17.27 4.48
C SER A 15 -46.41 17.60 3.87
N SER A 16 -46.24 18.82 3.37
CA SER A 16 -44.92 19.31 2.92
C SER A 16 -43.87 19.23 4.04
N HIS A 17 -44.29 19.44 5.29
CA HIS A 17 -43.42 19.30 6.46
C HIS A 17 -42.93 17.86 6.63
N LYS A 18 -43.82 16.87 6.55
CA LYS A 18 -43.45 15.45 6.63
C LYS A 18 -42.53 15.04 5.49
N ILE A 19 -42.77 15.54 4.28
CA ILE A 19 -41.90 15.29 3.12
C ILE A 19 -40.48 15.84 3.38
N VAL A 20 -40.34 17.08 3.88
CA VAL A 20 -39.04 17.65 4.25
C VAL A 20 -38.33 16.81 5.30
N THR A 21 -39.02 16.38 6.37
CA THR A 21 -38.44 15.52 7.40
C THR A 21 -37.95 14.18 6.85
N LEU A 22 -38.70 13.56 5.94
CA LEU A 22 -38.29 12.33 5.25
C LEU A 22 -37.06 12.56 4.36
N LEU A 23 -37.00 13.69 3.66
CA LEU A 23 -35.83 14.06 2.84
C LEU A 23 -34.58 14.33 3.69
N ASP A 24 -34.72 14.98 4.84
CA ASP A 24 -33.61 15.21 5.78
C ASP A 24 -33.10 13.90 6.38
N THR A 25 -34.02 12.98 6.69
CA THR A 25 -33.68 11.63 7.19
C THR A 25 -32.97 10.83 6.10
N LEU A 26 -33.52 10.80 4.88
CA LEU A 26 -32.90 10.13 3.74
C LEU A 26 -31.52 10.71 3.43
N LYS A 27 -31.35 12.04 3.49
CA LYS A 27 -30.06 12.71 3.34
C LYS A 27 -29.07 12.26 4.42
N ALA A 28 -29.50 12.19 5.68
CA ALA A 28 -28.66 11.72 6.77
C ALA A 28 -28.28 10.23 6.61
N GLU A 29 -29.20 9.37 6.18
CA GLU A 29 -28.96 7.95 5.93
C GLU A 29 -27.99 7.72 4.78
N ILE A 30 -28.16 8.43 3.66
CA ILE A 30 -27.25 8.37 2.50
C ILE A 30 -25.84 8.85 2.87
N LEU A 31 -25.74 9.90 3.70
CA LEU A 31 -24.46 10.43 4.17
C LEU A 31 -23.89 9.65 5.38
N GLY A 32 -24.56 8.59 5.85
CA GLY A 32 -24.16 7.87 7.06
C GLY A 32 -24.08 8.75 8.32
N GLY A 33 -24.77 9.88 8.35
CA GLY A 33 -24.73 10.88 9.41
C GLY A 33 -23.57 11.88 9.33
N ALA A 34 -22.78 11.90 8.27
CA ALA A 34 -21.69 12.86 8.07
C ALA A 34 -22.22 14.18 7.45
N ASP A 35 -21.69 15.33 7.90
CA ASP A 35 -22.01 16.63 7.28
C ASP A 35 -21.49 16.68 5.82
N ALA A 36 -22.07 17.52 4.95
CA ALA A 36 -21.79 17.56 3.52
C ALA A 36 -20.31 17.85 3.17
N ALA A 37 -19.53 18.37 4.12
CA ALA A 37 -18.09 18.54 4.01
C ALA A 37 -17.27 17.26 4.28
N TYR A 38 -17.89 16.21 4.83
CA TYR A 38 -17.24 14.98 5.30
C TYR A 38 -17.47 13.76 4.40
N ASP A 39 -18.41 13.82 3.45
CA ASP A 39 -18.64 12.76 2.45
C ASP A 39 -17.38 12.51 1.60
N THR A 40 -16.75 13.58 1.13
CA THR A 40 -15.44 13.53 0.47
C THR A 40 -14.31 13.09 1.39
N LEU A 41 -14.37 13.38 2.69
CA LEU A 41 -13.36 12.93 3.66
C LEU A 41 -13.47 11.43 3.95
N LEU A 42 -14.67 10.86 3.94
CA LEU A 42 -14.88 9.42 4.03
C LEU A 42 -14.35 8.71 2.76
N GLU A 43 -14.64 9.27 1.59
CA GLU A 43 -14.14 8.77 0.31
C GLU A 43 -12.59 8.86 0.24
N ILE A 44 -12.01 9.96 0.71
CA ILE A 44 -10.54 10.13 0.86
C ILE A 44 -9.98 9.14 1.88
N GLN A 45 -10.64 8.92 3.01
CA GLN A 45 -10.22 7.94 4.01
C GLN A 45 -10.20 6.52 3.41
N GLN A 46 -11.24 6.15 2.66
CA GLN A 46 -11.31 4.86 1.97
C GLN A 46 -10.21 4.74 0.91
N LEU A 47 -9.98 5.78 0.09
CA LEU A 47 -8.88 5.83 -0.87
C LEU A 47 -7.51 5.69 -0.21
N LEU A 48 -7.30 6.31 0.95
CA LEU A 48 -6.06 6.20 1.72
C LEU A 48 -5.91 4.81 2.34
N GLN A 49 -7.00 4.19 2.81
CA GLN A 49 -7.01 2.85 3.37
C GLN A 49 -6.78 1.79 2.29
N ASP A 50 -7.44 1.88 1.14
CA ASP A 50 -7.29 0.93 0.04
C ASP A 50 -5.95 1.13 -0.70
N GLY A 51 -5.49 2.37 -0.78
CA GLY A 51 -4.20 2.75 -1.35
C GLY A 51 -2.99 2.24 -0.56
N THR A 52 -3.17 1.85 0.71
CA THR A 52 -2.10 1.23 1.50
C THR A 52 -1.61 -0.07 0.88
N SER A 53 -2.49 -0.87 0.29
CA SER A 53 -2.10 -2.14 -0.35
C SER A 53 -1.13 -1.94 -1.52
N GLY A 54 -1.35 -0.90 -2.34
CA GLY A 54 -0.48 -0.56 -3.46
C GLY A 54 0.82 0.11 -3.02
N LEU A 55 0.74 1.01 -2.03
CA LEU A 55 1.92 1.66 -1.47
C LEU A 55 2.82 0.69 -0.71
N ASP A 56 2.24 -0.24 0.05
CA ASP A 56 2.98 -1.29 0.76
C ASP A 56 3.62 -2.26 -0.23
N ALA A 57 2.92 -2.64 -1.29
CA ALA A 57 3.48 -3.46 -2.36
C ALA A 57 4.64 -2.74 -3.08
N LEU A 58 4.50 -1.45 -3.34
CA LEU A 58 5.56 -0.63 -3.95
C LEU A 58 6.75 -0.50 -3.01
N LEU A 59 6.52 -0.22 -1.72
CA LEU A 59 7.55 -0.09 -0.71
C LEU A 59 8.30 -1.43 -0.52
N ALA A 60 7.58 -2.55 -0.46
CA ALA A 60 8.17 -3.88 -0.44
C ALA A 60 9.03 -4.13 -1.68
N ALA A 61 8.50 -3.84 -2.87
CA ALA A 61 9.24 -4.01 -4.13
C ALA A 61 10.52 -3.17 -4.18
N VAL A 62 10.49 -1.94 -3.65
CA VAL A 62 11.68 -1.08 -3.53
C VAL A 62 12.66 -1.65 -2.51
N ASN A 63 12.19 -2.10 -1.35
CA ASN A 63 13.03 -2.71 -0.31
C ASN A 63 13.71 -4.01 -0.77
N HIS A 64 13.12 -4.72 -1.73
CA HIS A 64 13.71 -5.92 -2.34
C HIS A 64 14.78 -5.63 -3.40
N ARG A 65 15.06 -4.36 -3.73
CA ARG A 65 16.15 -4.02 -4.66
C ARG A 65 17.50 -3.98 -3.96
N VAL A 66 18.51 -4.45 -4.68
CA VAL A 66 19.92 -4.32 -4.29
C VAL A 66 20.36 -2.87 -4.56
N ARG A 67 20.81 -2.17 -3.53
CA ARG A 67 21.34 -0.81 -3.64
C ARG A 67 22.78 -0.84 -4.16
N PHE A 68 23.09 0.09 -5.06
CA PHE A 68 24.45 0.27 -5.59
C PHE A 68 25.15 1.51 -5.03
N ASP A 69 24.39 2.44 -4.44
CA ASP A 69 24.83 3.75 -3.98
C ASP A 69 25.35 3.73 -2.53
N ALA A 70 25.04 2.67 -1.78
CA ALA A 70 25.40 2.54 -0.39
C ALA A 70 25.51 1.07 0.03
N ALA A 71 26.23 0.83 1.14
CA ALA A 71 26.24 -0.47 1.79
C ALA A 71 24.81 -0.92 2.16
N GLN A 72 24.53 -2.22 2.01
CA GLN A 72 23.25 -2.83 2.31
C GLN A 72 23.48 -4.09 3.14
N THR A 73 22.75 -4.21 4.25
CA THR A 73 22.75 -5.43 5.06
C THR A 73 21.66 -6.35 4.55
N LEU A 74 22.06 -7.51 4.01
CA LEU A 74 21.16 -8.57 3.57
C LEU A 74 21.37 -9.81 4.43
N THR A 75 20.31 -10.58 4.66
CA THR A 75 20.46 -11.94 5.19
C THR A 75 21.21 -12.82 4.18
N ALA A 76 21.74 -13.95 4.64
CA ALA A 76 22.48 -14.87 3.77
C ALA A 76 21.64 -15.36 2.57
N ALA A 77 20.34 -15.63 2.79
CA ALA A 77 19.42 -16.08 1.75
C ALA A 77 19.12 -14.97 0.72
N GLU A 78 18.86 -13.75 1.18
CA GLU A 78 18.65 -12.58 0.30
C GLU A 78 19.89 -12.28 -0.54
N ALA A 79 21.07 -12.32 0.07
CA ALA A 79 22.34 -12.11 -0.64
C ALA A 79 22.58 -13.18 -1.71
N ALA A 80 22.25 -14.45 -1.43
CA ALA A 80 22.36 -15.53 -2.40
C ALA A 80 21.40 -15.35 -3.58
N GLN A 81 20.14 -15.01 -3.32
CA GLN A 81 19.15 -14.73 -4.37
C GLN A 81 19.55 -13.51 -5.21
N ALA A 82 19.99 -12.43 -4.56
CA ALA A 82 20.46 -11.22 -5.21
C ALA A 82 21.62 -11.51 -6.18
N ARG A 83 22.64 -12.26 -5.73
CA ARG A 83 23.76 -12.67 -6.58
C ARG A 83 23.32 -13.55 -7.74
N SER A 84 22.44 -14.51 -7.50
CA SER A 84 21.87 -15.37 -8.56
C SER A 84 21.18 -14.54 -9.65
N ASN A 85 20.36 -13.55 -9.25
CA ASN A 85 19.63 -12.68 -10.18
C ASN A 85 20.56 -11.87 -11.11
N ILE A 86 21.74 -11.47 -10.63
CA ILE A 86 22.70 -10.63 -11.39
C ILE A 86 23.89 -11.44 -11.94
N GLY A 87 23.90 -12.76 -11.77
CA GLY A 87 25.00 -13.62 -12.20
C GLY A 87 26.32 -13.39 -11.45
N ALA A 88 26.26 -12.94 -10.19
CA ALA A 88 27.44 -12.74 -9.35
C ALA A 88 27.76 -13.97 -8.50
N VAL A 89 29.02 -14.07 -8.07
CA VAL A 89 29.55 -15.15 -7.21
C VAL A 89 29.95 -14.57 -5.84
N ALA A 90 29.88 -15.35 -4.76
CA ALA A 90 30.29 -14.84 -3.45
C ALA A 90 31.82 -14.72 -3.37
N ALA A 91 32.34 -13.71 -2.66
CA ALA A 91 33.78 -13.55 -2.47
C ALA A 91 34.42 -14.79 -1.83
N ALA A 92 33.72 -15.45 -0.90
CA ALA A 92 34.18 -16.70 -0.28
C ALA A 92 34.38 -17.86 -1.28
N ASP A 93 33.64 -17.86 -2.39
CA ASP A 93 33.76 -18.90 -3.43
C ASP A 93 34.94 -18.60 -4.39
N VAL A 94 35.37 -17.34 -4.48
CA VAL A 94 36.49 -16.89 -5.33
C VAL A 94 37.82 -16.92 -4.57
N GLY A 95 37.80 -16.63 -3.26
CA GLY A 95 38.99 -16.45 -2.43
C GLY A 95 39.49 -15.01 -2.41
N ASP A 96 40.76 -14.83 -2.02
CA ASP A 96 41.40 -13.51 -2.01
C ASP A 96 41.76 -13.07 -3.44
N THR A 97 40.99 -12.13 -3.97
CA THR A 97 41.17 -11.58 -5.32
C THR A 97 42.41 -10.71 -5.47
N ASP A 98 43.03 -10.31 -4.36
CA ASP A 98 44.25 -9.50 -4.36
C ASP A 98 45.52 -10.36 -4.30
N THR A 99 45.38 -11.70 -4.30
CA THR A 99 46.50 -12.64 -4.25
C THR A 99 47.43 -12.46 -5.46
N ASP A 100 48.67 -12.06 -5.21
CA ASP A 100 49.73 -12.06 -6.23
C ASP A 100 50.31 -13.47 -6.43
N PHE A 101 49.72 -14.20 -7.37
CA PHE A 101 50.19 -15.54 -7.71
C PHE A 101 51.59 -15.56 -8.34
N VAL A 102 52.06 -14.46 -8.95
CA VAL A 102 53.42 -14.37 -9.51
C VAL A 102 54.43 -14.32 -8.38
N ALA A 103 54.21 -13.44 -7.39
CA ALA A 103 55.09 -13.36 -6.22
C ALA A 103 55.14 -14.69 -5.44
N ILE A 104 54.00 -15.37 -5.28
CA ILE A 104 53.96 -16.71 -4.65
C ILE A 104 54.79 -17.72 -5.45
N PHE A 105 54.62 -17.72 -6.78
CA PHE A 105 55.35 -18.63 -7.64
C PHE A 105 56.86 -18.37 -7.60
N GLU A 106 57.29 -17.11 -7.74
CA GLU A 106 58.71 -16.72 -7.69
C GLU A 106 59.35 -17.02 -6.33
N GLY A 107 58.63 -16.77 -5.23
CA GLY A 107 59.07 -17.10 -3.88
C GLY A 107 59.21 -18.61 -3.62
N ALA A 108 58.56 -19.46 -4.42
CA ALA A 108 58.70 -20.91 -4.32
C ALA A 108 59.87 -21.48 -5.16
N LEU A 109 60.51 -20.66 -6.01
CA LEU A 109 61.64 -21.05 -6.84
C LEU A 109 63.01 -20.90 -6.14
N VAL A 110 63.06 -20.24 -4.97
CA VAL A 110 64.29 -19.96 -4.20
C VAL A 110 64.62 -21.05 -3.18
#